data_AF-A0A4Y8LJ63-F1
#
_entry.id   AF-A0A4Y8LJ63-F1
#
_cell.length_a   1.000
_cell.length_b   1.000
_cell.length_c   1.000
_cell.angle_alpha   90.00
_cell.angle_beta   90.00
_cell.angle_gamma   90.00
#
_symmetry.space_group_name_H-M   'P 1'
#
loop_
_entity.id
_entity.type
_entity.pdbx_description
1 polymer ?
#
loop_
_entity_poly.entity_id
_entity_poly.type
_entity_poly.pdbx_seq_one_letter_code
_entity_poly.pdbx_strand_id
1 'polypeptide(L)' 'MKNNRLLYIFYWLIIGIGVLSFVSPIFREYGIVDTIITTFICGLVSFLIASVLKERKFAYVSALLILSPWTFLMVKGIIS' A
#
# COMPACT_ATOMS: atom_id res chain seq x y z
N MET A 1 17.02 15.40 16.58
CA MET A 1 15.88 15.01 15.73
C MET A 1 16.26 15.01 14.23
N LYS A 2 17.23 14.19 13.78
CA LYS A 2 17.77 14.27 12.40
C LYS A 2 17.49 13.04 11.52
N ASN A 3 17.00 11.92 12.08
CA ASN A 3 16.93 10.64 11.37
C ASN A 3 15.53 10.25 10.82
N ASN A 4 14.46 10.96 11.20
CA ASN A 4 13.10 10.55 10.82
C ASN A 4 12.75 10.98 9.39
N ARG A 5 13.38 12.02 8.84
CA ARG A 5 13.03 12.60 7.53
C ARG A 5 13.20 11.60 6.37
N LEU A 6 14.20 10.71 6.46
CA LEU A 6 14.41 9.62 5.50
C LEU A 6 13.27 8.59 5.55
N LEU A 7 12.84 8.19 6.75
CA LEU A 7 11.73 7.26 6.93
C LEU A 7 10.42 7.81 6.38
N TYR A 8 10.19 9.13 6.52
CA TYR A 8 9.04 9.80 5.90
C TYR A 8 9.08 9.73 4.37
N ILE A 9 10.24 9.98 3.76
CA ILE A 9 10.39 9.92 2.29
C ILE A 9 10.17 8.49 1.81
N PHE A 10 10.79 7.51 2.47
CA PHE A 10 10.63 6.09 2.15
C PHE A 10 9.17 5.63 2.30
N TYR A 11 8.49 6.07 3.36
CA TYR A 11 7.08 5.78 3.59
C TYR A 11 6.23 6.23 2.40
N TRP A 12 6.37 7.48 1.96
CA TRP A 12 5.60 8.02 0.83
C TRP A 12 5.95 7.35 -0.50
N LEU A 13 7.21 6.97 -0.70
CA LEU A 13 7.66 6.21 -1.87
C LEU A 13 6.96 4.84 -1.94
N ILE A 14 6.93 4.10 -0.83
CA ILE A 14 6.32 2.75 -0.78
C ILE A 14 4.81 2.83 -0.96
N ILE A 15 4.14 3.78 -0.30
CA ILE A 15 2.71 4.05 -0.54
C ILE A 15 2.47 4.37 -2.01
N GLY A 16 3.29 5.24 -2.61
CA GLY A 16 3.20 5.60 -4.02
C GLY A 16 3.30 4.40 -4.94
N ILE A 17 4.27 3.51 -4.70
CA ILE A 17 4.46 2.27 -5.47
C ILE A 17 3.23 1.34 -5.33
N GLY A 18 2.70 1.17 -4.12
CA GLY A 18 1.52 0.33 -3.91
C GLY A 18 0.27 0.89 -4.62
N VAL A 19 0.04 2.20 -4.57
CA VAL A 19 -1.06 2.84 -5.32
C VAL A 19 -0.84 2.75 -6.83
N LEU A 20 0.38 3.00 -7.30
CA LEU A 20 0.74 2.86 -8.72
C LEU A 20 0.57 1.43 -9.22
N SER A 21 0.91 0.44 -8.39
CA SER A 21 0.67 -0.97 -8.70
C SER A 21 -0.81 -1.22 -8.95
N PHE A 22 -1.68 -0.67 -8.11
CA PHE A 22 -3.12 -0.87 -8.22
C PHE A 22 -3.79 -0.09 -9.38
N VAL A 23 -3.36 1.15 -9.63
CA VAL A 23 -3.98 2.05 -10.62
C VAL A 23 -3.40 1.87 -12.02
N SER A 24 -2.10 1.58 -12.13
CA SER A 24 -1.43 1.55 -13.43
C SER A 24 -1.79 0.28 -14.22
N PRO A 25 -2.19 0.41 -15.49
CA PRO A 25 -2.49 -0.73 -16.35
C PRO A 25 -1.25 -1.61 -16.61
N ILE A 26 -0.04 -1.06 -16.44
CA ILE A 26 1.24 -1.77 -16.61
C ILE A 26 1.35 -2.98 -15.66
N PHE A 27 0.86 -2.85 -14.43
CA PHE A 27 0.87 -3.95 -13.45
C PHE A 27 -0.33 -4.89 -13.59
N ARG A 28 -1.35 -4.49 -14.37
CA ARG A 28 -2.53 -5.31 -14.65
C ARG A 28 -2.23 -6.40 -15.67
N GLU A 29 -1.24 -6.20 -16.53
CA GLU A 29 -0.74 -7.21 -17.49
C GLU A 29 -0.06 -8.40 -16.78
N TYR A 30 0.59 -8.16 -15.65
CA TYR A 30 1.18 -9.22 -14.81
C TYR A 30 0.11 -10.06 -14.08
N GLY A 31 -1.14 -9.60 -14.07
CA GLY A 31 -2.27 -10.30 -13.46
C GLY A 31 -2.65 -9.76 -12.09
N ILE A 32 -3.93 -9.89 -11.77
CA ILE A 32 -4.58 -9.33 -10.57
C ILE A 32 -3.90 -9.83 -9.28
N VAL A 33 -3.38 -11.06 -9.29
CA VAL A 33 -2.74 -11.67 -8.12
C VAL A 33 -1.44 -10.95 -7.75
N ASP A 34 -0.58 -10.67 -8.73
CA ASP A 34 0.67 -9.93 -8.50
C ASP A 34 0.42 -8.51 -8.02
N THR A 35 -0.63 -7.87 -8.55
CA THR A 35 -1.05 -6.53 -8.11
C THR A 35 -1.50 -6.54 -6.65
N ILE A 36 -2.29 -7.54 -6.25
CA ILE A 36 -2.77 -7.71 -4.86
C ILE A 36 -1.58 -7.94 -3.92
N ILE A 37 -0.69 -8.87 -4.26
CA ILE A 37 0.47 -9.22 -3.42
C ILE A 37 1.38 -7.99 -3.26
N THR A 38 1.67 -7.28 -4.35
CA THR A 38 2.53 -6.08 -4.33
C THR A 38 1.93 -4.98 -3.47
N THR A 39 0.63 -4.70 -3.64
CA THR A 39 -0.09 -3.67 -2.86
C THR A 39 -0.14 -4.04 -1.37
N PHE A 40 -0.35 -5.32 -1.06
CA PHE A 40 -0.39 -5.83 0.31
C PHE A 40 0.99 -5.74 1.00
N ILE A 41 2.07 -6.13 0.31
CA ILE A 41 3.43 -6.01 0.82
C ILE A 41 3.80 -4.53 1.04
N CYS A 42 3.49 -3.65 0.09
CA CYS A 42 3.72 -2.21 0.24
C CYS A 42 2.96 -1.65 1.46
N GLY A 43 1.71 -2.06 1.67
CA GLY A 43 0.92 -1.68 2.83
C GLY A 43 1.53 -2.14 4.16
N LEU A 44 2.00 -3.39 4.24
CA LEU A 44 2.65 -3.95 5.43
C LEU A 44 3.96 -3.23 5.78
N VAL A 45 4.81 -3.00 4.77
CA VAL A 45 6.10 -2.31 4.98
C VAL A 45 5.87 -0.86 5.40
N SER A 46 4.89 -0.19 4.79
CA SER A 46 4.49 1.18 5.17
C SER A 46 3.98 1.22 6.61
N PHE A 47 3.21 0.21 7.04
CA PHE A 47 2.69 0.11 8.41
C PHE A 47 3.80 -0.11 9.45
N LEU A 48 4.82 -0.92 9.12
CA LEU A 48 6.01 -1.09 9.94
C LEU A 48 6.77 0.23 10.10
N ILE A 49 6.96 0.98 9.00
CA ILE A 49 7.63 2.29 9.03
C ILE A 49 6.80 3.30 9.86
N ALA A 50 5.48 3.30 9.72
CA ALA A 50 4.58 4.14 10.51
C ALA A 50 4.66 3.83 12.02
N SER A 51 4.81 2.55 12.37
CA SER A 51 4.98 2.09 13.76
C SER A 51 6.31 2.59 14.34
N VAL A 52 7.39 2.55 13.56
CA VAL A 52 8.70 3.12 13.94
C VAL A 52 8.63 4.64 14.11
N LEU A 53 7.88 5.32 13.23
CA LEU A 53 7.65 6.76 13.30
C LEU A 53 6.74 7.19 14.46
N LYS A 54 6.01 6.24 15.10
CA LYS A 54 5.00 6.48 16.14
C LYS A 54 3.85 7.40 15.69
N GLU A 55 3.62 7.49 14.40
CA GLU A 55 2.65 8.40 13.79
C GLU A 55 1.40 7.63 13.38
N ARG A 56 0.33 7.78 14.17
CA ARG A 56 -0.94 7.05 13.97
C ARG A 56 -1.55 7.33 12.59
N LYS A 57 -1.40 8.53 12.06
CA LYS A 57 -1.93 8.93 10.75
C LYS A 57 -1.36 8.07 9.61
N PHE A 58 -0.07 7.77 9.65
CA PHE A 58 0.57 6.90 8.66
C PHE A 58 0.16 5.43 8.82
N ALA A 59 -0.08 4.99 10.07
CA ALA A 59 -0.62 3.65 10.30
C ALA A 59 -2.00 3.49 9.65
N TYR A 60 -2.88 4.49 9.75
CA TYR A 60 -4.20 4.48 9.08
C TYR A 60 -4.10 4.44 7.56
N VAL A 61 -3.23 5.26 6.96
CA VAL A 61 -3.04 5.28 5.50
C VAL A 61 -2.48 3.93 5.00
N SER A 62 -1.56 3.33 5.75
CA SER A 62 -1.04 2.00 5.44
C SER A 62 -2.10 0.91 5.54
N ALA A 63 -2.94 0.96 6.59
CA ALA A 63 -4.05 0.03 6.77
C ALA A 63 -5.10 0.14 5.64
N LEU A 64 -5.39 1.37 5.19
CA LEU A 64 -6.23 1.62 4.01
C LEU A 64 -5.64 0.97 2.75
N LEU A 65 -4.32 1.08 2.56
CA LEU A 65 -3.65 0.45 1.43
C LEU A 65 -3.73 -1.08 1.49
N ILE A 66 -3.59 -1.67 2.68
CA ILE A 66 -3.73 -3.12 2.92
C ILE A 66 -5.16 -3.60 2.62
N LEU A 67 -6.18 -2.79 2.93
CA LEU A 67 -7.58 -3.13 2.71
C LEU A 67 -8.03 -2.92 1.25
N SER A 68 -7.33 -2.07 0.49
CA SER A 68 -7.66 -1.76 -0.91
C SER A 68 -7.78 -2.97 -1.86
N PRO A 69 -6.95 -4.02 -1.78
CA PRO A 69 -7.08 -5.21 -2.63
C PRO A 69 -8.31 -6.04 -2.25
N TRP A 70 -8.67 -6.07 -0.96
CA TRP A 70 -9.84 -6.80 -0.46
C TRP A 70 -11.14 -6.15 -0.89
N THR A 71 -11.24 -4.82 -0.82
CA THR A 71 -12.41 -4.10 -1.31
C THR A 71 -12.57 -4.26 -2.83
N PHE A 72 -11.46 -4.27 -3.58
CA PHE A 72 -11.49 -4.56 -5.01
C PHE A 72 -12.00 -5.96 -5.34
N LEU A 73 -11.49 -6.99 -4.64
CA LEU A 73 -11.96 -8.36 -4.81
C LEU A 73 -13.45 -8.51 -4.45
N MET A 74 -13.90 -7.88 -3.36
CA MET A 74 -15.31 -7.87 -2.99
C MET A 74 -16.18 -7.25 -4.09
N VAL A 75 -15.81 -6.06 -4.59
CA VAL A 75 -16.56 -5.40 -5.67
C VAL A 75 -16.61 -6.28 -6.91
N LYS A 76 -15.48 -6.90 -7.29
CA LYS A 76 -15.43 -7.77 -8.47
C LYS A 76 -16.22 -9.07 -8.27
N GLY A 77 -16.22 -9.62 -7.05
CA GLY A 77 -16.98 -10.83 -6.70
C GLY A 77 -18.47 -10.60 -6.53
N ILE A 78 -18.90 -9.38 -6.20
CA ILE A 78 -20.33 -8.98 -6.12
C ILE A 78 -20.91 -8.70 -7.51
N ILE A 79 -20.07 -8.28 -8.47
CA ILE A 79 -20.49 -7.95 -9.84
C ILE A 79 -20.46 -9.19 -10.76
N SER A 80 -19.90 -10.32 -10.31
CA SER A 80 -19.87 -11.61 -11.03
C SER A 80 -21.07 -12.49 -10.69
#